data_AF-A0A8H7S8F9-F1
#
_entry.id   AF-A0A8H7S8F9-F1
#
_cell.length_a   1.000
_cell.length_b   1.000
_cell.length_c   1.000
_cell.angle_alpha   90.00
_cell.angle_beta   90.00
_cell.angle_gamma   90.00
#
_symmetry.space_group_name_H-M   'P 1'
#
loop_
_entity.id
_entity.type
_entity.pdbx_description
1 polymer ?
#
loop_
_entity_poly.entity_id
_entity_poly.type
_entity_poly.pdbx_seq_one_letter_code
_entity_poly.pdbx_strand_id
1 'polypeptide(L)'
;NSFHSFFLSFIFYCLFLFLTLKKRRSIHANRAGTKGFRAPEIILRERYQTGAIDVWSAGVILLSVITGRYPFFLAGDDADAIVELASVFGFDSISELAEAKKLSIVTNLPLTHKRPPLEVLCKMLNEETIKSWSDHDYKEAISLLKMCLKVDSSERITAEEALKHPFLLSLDDEDVSIATVTKEGEQKQKSSPQQR
;
A
#
# COMPACT_ATOMS: atom_id res chain seq x y z
N ASN A 1 23.23 -5.61 0.78
CA ASN A 1 21.92 -5.20 1.32
C ASN A 1 21.47 -3.78 0.93
N SER A 2 21.95 -3.21 -0.18
CA SER A 2 21.54 -1.86 -0.63
C SER A 2 20.15 -1.84 -1.28
N PHE A 3 19.73 -2.93 -1.95
CA PHE A 3 18.41 -3.01 -2.59
C PHE A 3 17.25 -2.96 -1.57
N HIS A 4 17.42 -3.56 -0.39
CA HIS A 4 16.41 -3.54 0.68
C HIS A 4 16.22 -2.12 1.25
N SER A 5 17.33 -1.42 1.54
CA SER A 5 17.33 -0.04 2.07
C SER A 5 16.74 0.97 1.07
N PHE A 6 17.05 0.87 -0.24
CA PHE A 6 16.46 1.75 -1.26
C PHE A 6 14.92 1.64 -1.35
N PHE A 7 14.38 0.42 -1.32
CA PHE A 7 12.92 0.21 -1.41
C PHE A 7 12.19 0.56 -0.11
N LEU A 8 12.81 0.33 1.03
CA LEU A 8 12.29 0.77 2.32
C LEU A 8 12.24 2.31 2.41
N SER A 9 13.31 2.96 1.97
CA SER A 9 13.34 4.41 1.85
C SER A 9 12.20 4.88 0.93
N PHE A 10 11.98 4.24 -0.22
CA PHE A 10 10.86 4.57 -1.10
C PHE A 10 9.48 4.40 -0.43
N ILE A 11 9.24 3.31 0.32
CA ILE A 11 7.98 3.11 1.06
C ILE A 11 7.81 4.20 2.14
N PHE A 12 8.89 4.52 2.86
CA PHE A 12 8.91 5.61 3.84
C PHE A 12 8.60 6.96 3.19
N TYR A 13 9.22 7.28 2.06
CA TYR A 13 8.95 8.50 1.29
C TYR A 13 7.52 8.55 0.76
N CYS A 14 6.96 7.44 0.27
CA CYS A 14 5.57 7.39 -0.15
C CYS A 14 4.66 7.74 1.04
N LEU A 15 4.78 7.03 2.17
CA LEU A 15 3.98 7.29 3.37
C LEU A 15 4.19 8.72 3.92
N PHE A 16 5.42 9.22 3.91
CA PHE A 16 5.78 10.56 4.35
C PHE A 16 5.25 11.66 3.40
N LEU A 17 5.32 11.45 2.09
CA LEU A 17 4.74 12.35 1.08
C LEU A 17 3.21 12.39 1.23
N PHE A 18 2.56 11.25 1.44
CA PHE A 18 1.12 11.19 1.68
C PHE A 18 0.72 11.92 2.98
N LEU A 19 1.54 11.82 4.03
CA LEU A 19 1.34 12.57 5.26
C LEU A 19 1.61 14.06 5.14
N THR A 20 2.60 14.50 4.38
CA THR A 20 2.86 15.94 4.19
C THR A 20 1.83 16.59 3.29
N LEU A 21 1.19 15.81 2.41
CA LEU A 21 0.00 16.21 1.66
C LEU A 21 -1.30 16.18 2.49
N LYS A 22 -1.24 16.10 3.85
CA LYS A 22 -2.34 15.97 4.86
C LYS A 22 -3.50 16.97 4.77
N LYS A 23 -3.67 17.72 3.69
CA LYS A 23 -4.83 18.58 3.45
C LYS A 23 -5.59 18.22 2.17
N ARG A 24 -5.64 16.94 1.78
CA ARG A 24 -6.69 16.50 0.84
C ARG A 24 -8.04 16.61 1.54
N ARG A 25 -8.77 17.69 1.26
CA ARG A 25 -10.24 17.74 1.43
C ARG A 25 -10.81 16.52 0.70
N SER A 26 -11.88 15.91 1.24
CA SER A 26 -12.64 14.87 0.55
C SER A 26 -12.74 15.18 -0.95
N ILE A 27 -12.02 14.42 -1.77
CA ILE A 27 -11.97 14.64 -3.21
C ILE A 27 -13.03 13.75 -3.83
N HIS A 28 -13.97 14.36 -4.53
CA HIS A 28 -14.90 13.67 -5.41
C HIS A 28 -14.16 13.35 -6.72
N ALA A 29 -13.22 12.40 -6.69
CA ALA A 29 -12.49 11.94 -7.87
C ALA A 29 -13.01 10.58 -8.32
N ASN A 30 -13.55 10.53 -9.54
CA ASN A 30 -14.25 9.34 -10.03
C ASN A 30 -13.36 8.14 -10.37
N ARG A 31 -12.01 8.21 -10.30
CA ARG A 31 -11.08 7.11 -10.69
C ARG A 31 -9.58 7.45 -10.53
N ALA A 32 -9.15 8.10 -9.45
CA ALA A 32 -7.72 8.40 -9.28
C ALA A 32 -6.91 7.15 -8.91
N GLY A 33 -5.66 7.05 -9.38
CA GLY A 33 -4.71 5.97 -9.02
C GLY A 33 -4.37 4.99 -10.14
N THR A 34 -3.13 4.53 -10.16
CA THR A 34 -2.62 3.49 -11.08
C THR A 34 -3.35 2.17 -10.81
N LYS A 35 -3.84 1.49 -11.86
CA LYS A 35 -4.80 0.36 -11.78
C LYS A 35 -4.42 -0.69 -10.72
N GLY A 36 -3.18 -1.17 -10.70
CA GLY A 36 -2.70 -2.18 -9.76
C GLY A 36 -2.49 -1.72 -8.31
N PHE A 37 -2.69 -0.43 -7.99
CA PHE A 37 -2.47 0.12 -6.65
C PHE A 37 -3.76 0.67 -6.03
N ARG A 38 -4.89 0.58 -6.73
CA ARG A 38 -6.16 1.12 -6.24
C ARG A 38 -6.67 0.30 -5.05
N ALA A 39 -7.16 1.00 -4.03
CA ALA A 39 -7.78 0.39 -2.88
C ALA A 39 -9.15 -0.23 -3.22
N PRO A 40 -9.63 -1.24 -2.45
CA PRO A 40 -10.91 -1.90 -2.69
C PRO A 40 -12.07 -0.91 -2.76
N GLU A 41 -12.10 0.10 -1.89
CA GLU A 41 -13.14 1.12 -1.89
C GLU A 41 -13.15 2.00 -3.16
N ILE A 42 -11.99 2.17 -3.82
CA ILE A 42 -11.92 2.88 -5.12
C ILE A 42 -12.54 2.02 -6.22
N ILE A 43 -12.21 0.72 -6.22
CA ILE A 43 -12.71 -0.25 -7.20
C ILE A 43 -14.23 -0.42 -7.04
N LEU A 44 -14.72 -0.44 -5.80
CA LEU A 44 -16.14 -0.48 -5.45
C LEU A 44 -16.85 0.88 -5.60
N ARG A 45 -16.15 1.93 -6.08
CA ARG A 45 -16.72 3.26 -6.38
C ARG A 45 -17.31 3.97 -5.16
N GLU A 46 -16.69 3.80 -4.00
CA GLU A 46 -17.00 4.56 -2.80
C GLU A 46 -16.82 6.06 -3.07
N ARG A 47 -17.81 6.87 -2.65
CA ARG A 47 -17.82 8.31 -2.93
C ARG A 47 -16.87 9.07 -2.02
N TYR A 48 -16.72 8.62 -0.78
CA TYR A 48 -15.92 9.28 0.23
C TYR A 48 -14.58 8.56 0.41
N GLN A 49 -13.53 9.18 -0.13
CA GLN A 49 -12.18 8.65 -0.07
C GLN A 49 -11.36 9.42 0.97
N THR A 50 -10.61 8.69 1.78
CA THR A 50 -9.69 9.24 2.80
C THR A 50 -8.24 8.93 2.41
N GLY A 51 -7.28 9.42 3.20
CA GLY A 51 -5.87 9.04 3.02
C GLY A 51 -5.58 7.53 3.18
N ALA A 52 -6.56 6.73 3.63
CA ALA A 52 -6.43 5.27 3.73
C ALA A 52 -6.18 4.59 2.37
N ILE A 53 -6.55 5.24 1.25
CA ILE A 53 -6.28 4.75 -0.11
C ILE A 53 -4.78 4.77 -0.42
N ASP A 54 -4.06 5.74 0.15
CA ASP A 54 -2.63 5.90 -0.04
C ASP A 54 -1.86 4.89 0.83
N VAL A 55 -2.37 4.58 2.03
CA VAL A 55 -1.85 3.49 2.89
C VAL A 55 -2.00 2.14 2.19
N TRP A 56 -3.15 1.87 1.55
CA TRP A 56 -3.33 0.67 0.74
C TRP A 56 -2.27 0.58 -0.37
N SER A 57 -2.09 1.67 -1.12
CA SER A 57 -1.12 1.74 -2.20
C SER A 57 0.31 1.45 -1.70
N ALA A 58 0.69 1.98 -0.53
CA ALA A 58 1.96 1.66 0.12
C ALA A 58 2.06 0.18 0.54
N GLY A 59 0.97 -0.40 1.03
CA GLY A 59 0.87 -1.84 1.31
C GLY A 59 1.06 -2.71 0.06
N VAL A 60 0.52 -2.30 -1.09
CA VAL A 60 0.73 -3.01 -2.37
C VAL A 60 2.19 -2.93 -2.81
N ILE A 61 2.84 -1.78 -2.62
CA ILE A 61 4.29 -1.64 -2.89
C ILE A 61 5.09 -2.59 -1.99
N LEU A 62 4.79 -2.62 -0.68
CA LEU A 62 5.44 -3.53 0.26
C LEU A 62 5.20 -5.00 -0.12
N LEU A 63 3.98 -5.36 -0.53
CA LEU A 63 3.65 -6.69 -1.04
C LEU A 63 4.52 -7.06 -2.25
N SER A 64 4.65 -6.14 -3.21
CA SER A 64 5.51 -6.32 -4.39
C SER A 64 6.97 -6.56 -4.01
N VAL A 65 7.49 -5.84 -3.02
CA VAL A 65 8.87 -6.01 -2.54
C VAL A 65 9.06 -7.38 -1.89
N ILE A 66 8.19 -7.76 -0.96
CA ILE A 66 8.28 -9.04 -0.25
C ILE A 66 8.14 -10.21 -1.24
N THR A 67 7.20 -10.13 -2.18
CA THR A 67 6.92 -11.20 -3.14
C THR A 67 7.80 -11.18 -4.39
N GLY A 68 8.65 -10.17 -4.56
CA GLY A 68 9.50 -9.99 -5.73
C GLY A 68 8.72 -9.82 -7.04
N ARG A 69 7.44 -9.45 -6.98
CA ARG A 69 6.55 -9.33 -8.14
C ARG A 69 6.05 -7.91 -8.31
N TYR A 70 6.33 -7.33 -9.48
CA TYR A 70 5.88 -5.99 -9.82
C TYR A 70 5.38 -5.93 -11.27
N PRO A 71 4.19 -5.35 -11.53
CA PRO A 71 3.17 -5.02 -10.53
C PRO A 71 2.55 -6.31 -9.93
N PHE A 72 2.17 -6.28 -8.65
CA PHE A 72 1.55 -7.46 -8.03
C PHE A 72 0.14 -7.73 -8.57
N PHE A 73 -0.67 -6.67 -8.68
CA PHE A 73 -1.99 -6.70 -9.29
C PHE A 73 -1.90 -6.21 -10.75
N LEU A 74 -2.40 -7.01 -11.68
CA LEU A 74 -2.30 -6.79 -13.13
C LEU A 74 -3.61 -6.33 -13.76
N ALA A 75 -4.67 -6.23 -12.96
CA ALA A 75 -6.03 -5.94 -13.42
C ALA A 75 -6.14 -4.81 -14.46
N GLY A 76 -6.78 -5.14 -15.59
CA GLY A 76 -7.03 -4.20 -16.68
C GLY A 76 -8.21 -3.28 -16.41
N ASP A 77 -9.19 -3.74 -15.64
CA ASP A 77 -10.39 -3.00 -15.25
C ASP A 77 -10.85 -3.32 -13.82
N ASP A 78 -11.99 -2.73 -13.42
CA ASP A 78 -12.52 -2.87 -12.06
C ASP A 78 -12.98 -4.33 -11.78
N ALA A 79 -13.41 -5.09 -12.79
CA ALA A 79 -13.88 -6.47 -12.63
C ALA A 79 -12.70 -7.43 -12.42
N ASP A 80 -11.66 -7.30 -13.25
CA ASP A 80 -10.41 -8.04 -13.06
C ASP A 80 -9.81 -7.77 -11.67
N ALA A 81 -9.86 -6.51 -11.23
CA ALA A 81 -9.33 -6.11 -9.93
C ALA A 81 -10.08 -6.80 -8.78
N ILE A 82 -11.41 -6.89 -8.85
CA ILE A 82 -12.20 -7.64 -7.86
C ILE A 82 -11.79 -9.12 -7.83
N VAL A 83 -11.57 -9.73 -8.98
CA VAL A 83 -11.14 -11.14 -9.06
C VAL A 83 -9.76 -11.35 -8.45
N GLU A 84 -8.79 -10.46 -8.74
CA GLU A 84 -7.46 -10.54 -8.14
C GLU A 84 -7.51 -10.30 -6.62
N LEU A 85 -8.28 -9.31 -6.16
CA LEU A 85 -8.48 -9.05 -4.73
C LEU A 85 -9.13 -10.23 -4.02
N ALA A 86 -10.20 -10.80 -4.57
CA ALA A 86 -10.82 -12.01 -4.03
C ALA A 86 -9.86 -13.22 -4.04
N SER A 87 -8.90 -13.23 -4.97
CA SER A 87 -7.88 -14.27 -5.05
C SER A 87 -6.80 -14.16 -3.96
N VAL A 88 -6.58 -12.96 -3.43
CA VAL A 88 -5.61 -12.70 -2.36
C VAL A 88 -6.27 -12.69 -0.98
N PHE A 89 -7.40 -12.01 -0.84
CA PHE A 89 -8.05 -11.72 0.45
C PHE A 89 -9.28 -12.60 0.73
N GLY A 90 -9.68 -13.42 -0.24
CA GLY A 90 -10.90 -14.23 -0.17
C GLY A 90 -12.12 -13.48 -0.68
N PHE A 91 -13.06 -14.22 -1.26
CA PHE A 91 -14.29 -13.64 -1.78
C PHE A 91 -15.18 -13.09 -0.65
N ASP A 92 -15.25 -13.78 0.49
CA ASP A 92 -16.09 -13.39 1.62
C ASP A 92 -15.77 -11.98 2.10
N SER A 93 -14.49 -11.67 2.33
CA SER A 93 -14.01 -10.35 2.75
C SER A 93 -14.41 -9.22 1.79
N ILE A 94 -14.38 -9.49 0.47
CA ILE A 94 -14.72 -8.50 -0.55
C ILE A 94 -16.24 -8.34 -0.67
N SER A 95 -17.00 -9.43 -0.54
CA SER A 95 -18.46 -9.41 -0.54
C SER A 95 -19.01 -8.68 0.67
N GLU A 96 -18.50 -8.96 1.87
CA GLU A 96 -18.88 -8.28 3.12
C GLU A 96 -18.64 -6.77 3.02
N LEU A 97 -17.50 -6.35 2.46
CA LEU A 97 -17.23 -4.93 2.21
C LEU A 97 -18.26 -4.34 1.22
N ALA A 98 -18.53 -5.02 0.11
CA ALA A 98 -19.51 -4.55 -0.87
C ALA A 98 -20.91 -4.43 -0.27
N GLU A 99 -21.35 -5.41 0.51
CA GLU A 99 -22.64 -5.40 1.23
C GLU A 99 -22.73 -4.25 2.22
N ALA A 100 -21.67 -4.00 3.00
CA ALA A 100 -21.59 -2.85 3.90
C ALA A 100 -21.73 -1.51 3.15
N LYS A 101 -21.35 -1.48 1.88
CA LYS A 101 -21.52 -0.33 0.97
C LYS A 101 -22.81 -0.34 0.17
N LYS A 102 -23.73 -1.28 0.44
CA LYS A 102 -24.99 -1.48 -0.30
C LYS A 102 -24.78 -1.79 -1.78
N LEU A 103 -23.68 -2.46 -2.10
CA LEU A 103 -23.35 -2.98 -3.42
C LEU A 103 -23.53 -4.50 -3.42
N SER A 104 -23.79 -5.06 -4.59
CA SER A 104 -23.91 -6.52 -4.78
C SER A 104 -22.85 -6.96 -5.79
N ILE A 105 -21.99 -7.90 -5.38
CA ILE A 105 -21.06 -8.58 -6.29
C ILE A 105 -21.67 -9.92 -6.66
N VAL A 106 -22.03 -10.10 -7.93
CA VAL A 106 -22.61 -11.34 -8.44
C VAL A 106 -21.61 -11.98 -9.38
N THR A 107 -21.33 -13.28 -9.18
CA THR A 107 -20.43 -14.05 -10.05
C THR A 107 -20.88 -15.50 -10.14
N ASN A 108 -20.69 -16.08 -11.32
CA ASN A 108 -20.87 -17.48 -11.64
C ASN A 108 -19.56 -18.28 -11.56
N LEU A 109 -18.46 -17.65 -11.14
CA LEU A 109 -17.17 -18.32 -10.96
C LEU A 109 -17.11 -19.02 -9.59
N PRO A 110 -16.49 -20.20 -9.50
CA PRO A 110 -16.22 -20.87 -8.22
C PRO A 110 -15.06 -20.17 -7.52
N LEU A 111 -15.31 -18.98 -6.96
CA LEU A 111 -14.30 -18.23 -6.22
C LEU A 111 -14.01 -18.88 -4.88
N THR A 112 -12.74 -18.87 -4.47
CA THR A 112 -12.33 -19.40 -3.18
C THR A 112 -12.74 -18.42 -2.08
N HIS A 113 -13.66 -18.86 -1.22
CA HIS A 113 -14.22 -18.09 -0.11
C HIS A 113 -13.15 -17.61 0.88
N LYS A 114 -12.27 -18.53 1.30
CA LYS A 114 -11.15 -18.26 2.22
C LYS A 114 -9.80 -18.43 1.52
N ARG A 115 -8.85 -17.57 1.88
CA ARG A 115 -7.48 -17.59 1.34
C ARG A 115 -6.46 -17.83 2.44
N PRO A 116 -5.27 -18.38 2.10
CA PRO A 116 -4.21 -18.52 3.07
C PRO A 116 -3.81 -17.14 3.62
N PRO A 117 -3.28 -17.06 4.86
CA PRO A 117 -2.76 -15.81 5.39
C PRO A 117 -1.71 -15.19 4.46
N LEU A 118 -1.65 -13.85 4.40
CA LEU A 118 -0.70 -13.12 3.53
C LEU A 118 0.76 -13.57 3.70
N GLU A 119 1.15 -13.98 4.91
CA GLU A 119 2.49 -14.52 5.18
C GLU A 119 2.78 -15.80 4.39
N VAL A 120 1.81 -16.72 4.35
CA VAL A 120 1.93 -17.97 3.62
C VAL A 120 2.00 -17.68 2.12
N LEU A 121 1.16 -16.78 1.63
CA LEU A 121 1.21 -16.32 0.23
C LEU A 121 2.58 -15.74 -0.11
N CYS A 122 3.13 -14.86 0.75
CA CYS A 122 4.44 -14.27 0.53
C CYS A 122 5.55 -15.32 0.44
N LYS A 123 5.56 -16.29 1.38
CA LYS A 123 6.52 -17.40 1.38
C LYS A 123 6.40 -18.26 0.13
N MET A 124 5.18 -18.62 -0.28
CA MET A 124 4.94 -19.40 -1.50
C MET A 124 5.44 -18.69 -2.76
N LEU A 125 5.39 -17.36 -2.77
CA LEU A 125 5.72 -16.55 -3.94
C LEU A 125 7.21 -16.22 -4.03
N ASN A 126 7.94 -16.11 -2.92
CA ASN A 126 9.32 -15.65 -2.93
C ASN A 126 10.19 -16.26 -1.80
N GLU A 127 10.11 -17.58 -1.63
CA GLU A 127 10.76 -18.29 -0.53
C GLU A 127 12.27 -18.02 -0.43
N GLU A 128 12.98 -18.04 -1.57
CA GLU A 128 14.44 -17.89 -1.61
C GLU A 128 14.89 -16.51 -1.13
N THR A 129 14.23 -15.44 -1.60
CA THR A 129 14.55 -14.09 -1.15
C THR A 129 14.18 -13.91 0.32
N ILE A 130 13.04 -14.45 0.77
CA ILE A 130 12.60 -14.34 2.17
C ILE A 130 13.58 -15.03 3.12
N LYS A 131 14.21 -16.14 2.71
CA LYS A 131 15.27 -16.81 3.50
C LYS A 131 16.50 -15.94 3.74
N SER A 132 16.73 -14.92 2.92
CA SER A 132 17.85 -13.98 3.10
C SER A 132 17.57 -12.89 4.13
N TRP A 133 16.31 -12.70 4.53
CA TRP A 133 15.91 -11.70 5.52
C TRP A 133 16.08 -12.28 6.92
N SER A 134 16.32 -11.41 7.91
CA SER A 134 16.27 -11.85 9.30
C SER A 134 14.83 -12.20 9.69
N ASP A 135 14.67 -13.17 10.60
CA ASP A 135 13.35 -13.55 11.11
C ASP A 135 12.59 -12.38 11.73
N HIS A 136 13.33 -11.45 12.35
CA HIS A 136 12.78 -10.24 12.93
C HIS A 136 12.24 -9.30 11.84
N ASP A 137 13.07 -8.94 10.86
CA ASP A 137 12.69 -7.98 9.83
C ASP A 137 11.54 -8.50 8.97
N TYR A 138 11.54 -9.80 8.65
CA TYR A 138 10.44 -10.41 7.92
C TYR A 138 9.12 -10.37 8.71
N LYS A 139 9.14 -10.66 10.02
CA LYS A 139 7.93 -10.57 10.85
C LYS A 139 7.39 -9.15 10.93
N GLU A 140 8.28 -8.17 11.11
CA GLU A 140 7.91 -6.76 11.15
C GLU A 140 7.36 -6.27 9.79
N ALA A 141 7.95 -6.72 8.68
CA ALA A 141 7.46 -6.44 7.33
C ALA A 141 6.04 -6.97 7.12
N ILE A 142 5.81 -8.23 7.50
CA ILE A 142 4.50 -8.89 7.38
C ILE A 142 3.48 -8.25 8.33
N SER A 143 3.90 -7.81 9.52
CA SER A 143 3.06 -7.06 10.45
C SER A 143 2.55 -5.77 9.79
N LEU A 144 3.46 -4.92 9.32
CA LEU A 144 3.09 -3.68 8.65
C LEU A 144 2.23 -3.94 7.41
N LEU A 145 2.57 -4.95 6.61
CA LEU A 145 1.81 -5.35 5.43
C LEU A 145 0.35 -5.69 5.77
N LYS A 146 0.13 -6.50 6.81
CA LYS A 146 -1.22 -6.91 7.27
C LYS A 146 -2.02 -5.71 7.79
N MET A 147 -1.36 -4.72 8.37
CA MET A 147 -1.99 -3.49 8.85
C MET A 147 -2.35 -2.53 7.70
N CYS A 148 -1.53 -2.47 6.65
CA CYS A 148 -1.78 -1.66 5.46
C CYS A 148 -2.82 -2.29 4.51
N LEU A 149 -2.84 -3.61 4.36
CA LEU A 149 -3.71 -4.33 3.42
C LEU A 149 -4.98 -4.87 4.10
N LYS A 150 -5.66 -4.01 4.86
CA LYS A 150 -7.03 -4.27 5.33
C LYS A 150 -8.03 -3.92 4.24
N VAL A 151 -8.93 -4.86 3.94
CA VAL A 151 -9.97 -4.68 2.91
C VAL A 151 -10.86 -3.50 3.29
N ASP A 152 -11.39 -3.48 4.50
CA ASP A 152 -12.06 -2.30 5.06
C ASP A 152 -11.03 -1.19 5.35
N SER A 153 -11.31 0.01 4.83
CA SER A 153 -10.44 1.18 5.00
C SER A 153 -10.45 1.76 6.41
N SER A 154 -11.48 1.44 7.21
CA SER A 154 -11.59 1.89 8.61
C SER A 154 -10.73 1.07 9.59
N GLU A 155 -10.41 -0.18 9.23
CA GLU A 155 -9.51 -1.05 10.01
C GLU A 155 -8.03 -0.85 9.67
N ARG A 156 -7.76 -0.07 8.61
CA ARG A 156 -6.43 0.13 8.04
C ARG A 156 -5.63 1.08 8.94
N ILE A 157 -4.36 0.76 9.18
CA ILE A 157 -3.45 1.63 9.95
C ILE A 157 -3.40 3.03 9.35
N THR A 158 -3.32 4.07 10.17
CA THR A 158 -3.12 5.41 9.64
C THR A 158 -1.69 5.58 9.14
N ALA A 159 -1.46 6.45 8.16
CA ALA A 159 -0.11 6.71 7.69
C ALA A 159 0.83 7.19 8.80
N GLU A 160 0.29 7.92 9.80
CA GLU A 160 1.07 8.41 10.95
C GLU A 160 1.52 7.29 11.88
N GLU A 161 0.67 6.30 12.12
CA GLU A 161 1.02 5.11 12.88
C GLU A 161 1.97 4.21 12.07
N ALA A 162 1.75 4.10 10.75
CA ALA A 162 2.62 3.30 9.88
C ALA A 162 4.06 3.81 9.87
N LEU A 163 4.27 5.15 9.83
CA LEU A 163 5.62 5.73 9.94
C LEU A 163 6.33 5.44 11.26
N LYS A 164 5.57 5.12 12.32
CA LYS A 164 6.11 4.77 13.65
C LYS A 164 6.25 3.25 13.82
N HIS A 165 5.93 2.45 12.80
CA HIS A 165 6.01 1.00 12.87
C HIS A 165 7.48 0.54 12.96
N PRO A 166 7.83 -0.45 13.80
CA PRO A 166 9.22 -0.89 14.00
C PRO A 166 9.96 -1.23 12.69
N PHE A 167 9.26 -1.87 11.74
CA PHE A 167 9.79 -2.13 10.39
C PHE A 167 10.36 -0.90 9.65
N LEU A 168 9.79 0.29 9.85
CA LEU A 168 10.28 1.52 9.21
C LEU A 168 11.25 2.31 10.11
N LEU A 169 11.20 2.09 11.43
CA LEU A 169 12.11 2.70 12.39
C LEU A 169 13.47 2.00 12.46
N SER A 170 13.55 0.75 12.03
CA SER A 170 14.81 0.01 11.90
C SER A 170 15.65 0.43 10.70
N LEU A 171 15.29 1.52 10.01
CA LEU A 171 16.13 2.15 9.00
C LEU A 171 17.19 2.98 9.72
N ASP A 172 18.46 2.63 9.52
CA ASP A 172 19.59 3.35 10.12
C ASP A 172 19.48 4.85 9.83
N ASP A 173 19.82 5.68 10.84
CA ASP A 173 19.67 7.14 10.84
C ASP A 173 20.27 7.84 9.60
N GLU A 174 21.24 7.21 8.91
CA GLU A 174 21.82 7.72 7.66
C GLU A 174 20.79 7.79 6.51
N ASP A 175 19.90 6.81 6.37
CA ASP A 175 18.90 6.77 5.28
C ASP A 175 17.75 7.77 5.51
N VAL A 176 17.42 8.04 6.78
CA VAL A 176 16.45 9.07 7.18
C VAL A 176 17.04 10.47 6.98
N SER A 177 18.35 10.64 7.23
CA SER A 177 19.03 11.93 7.08
C SER A 177 19.06 12.40 5.61
N ILE A 178 19.35 11.51 4.64
CA ILE A 178 19.29 11.82 3.20
C ILE A 178 17.86 12.25 2.79
N ALA A 179 16.84 11.68 3.44
CA ALA A 179 15.44 12.04 3.22
C ALA A 179 14.98 13.36 3.82
N THR A 180 15.70 13.86 4.82
CA THR A 180 15.49 15.20 5.36
C THR A 180 16.29 16.26 4.61
N VAL A 181 17.49 15.93 4.12
CA VAL A 181 18.38 16.87 3.40
C VAL A 181 17.83 17.30 2.05
N THR A 182 17.08 16.44 1.34
CA THR A 182 16.40 16.82 0.09
C THR A 182 15.36 17.94 0.27
N LYS A 183 14.87 18.18 1.50
CA LYS A 183 13.94 19.29 1.80
C LYS A 183 14.59 20.66 1.78
N GLU A 184 15.87 20.78 2.13
CA GLU A 184 16.55 22.09 2.13
C GLU A 184 16.99 22.53 0.73
N GLY A 185 17.21 21.57 -0.18
CA GLY A 185 17.54 21.85 -1.57
C GLY A 185 16.38 22.45 -2.37
N GLU A 186 15.14 21.99 -2.15
CA GLU A 186 13.98 22.44 -2.93
C GLU A 186 13.37 23.76 -2.43
N GLN A 187 13.53 24.12 -1.15
CA GLN A 187 13.05 25.41 -0.64
C GLN A 187 13.92 26.60 -1.08
N LYS A 188 15.21 26.38 -1.44
CA LYS A 188 16.11 27.45 -1.91
C LYS A 188 15.94 27.85 -3.37
N GLN A 189 15.20 27.10 -4.18
CA GLN A 189 15.00 27.43 -5.61
C GLN A 189 13.75 28.27 -5.91
N LYS A 190 12.92 28.61 -4.91
CA LYS A 190 11.73 29.46 -5.10
C LYS A 190 11.88 30.93 -4.72
N SER A 191 13.08 31.40 -4.38
CA SER A 191 13.30 32.81 -4.03
C SER A 191 14.49 33.41 -4.79
N SER A 192 14.26 33.82 -6.04
CA SER A 192 14.96 34.97 -6.66
C SER A 192 14.13 35.49 -7.86
N PRO A 193 14.11 36.82 -8.09
CA PRO A 193 13.00 37.52 -8.71
C PRO A 193 13.12 37.62 -10.24
N GLN A 194 11.98 37.56 -10.93
CA GLN A 194 11.84 37.95 -12.33
C GLN A 194 12.34 39.38 -12.55
N GLN A 195 13.38 39.54 -13.38
CA GLN A 195 13.76 40.82 -13.96
C GLN A 195 13.40 40.87 -15.45
N ARG A 196 12.95 42.08 -15.82
CA ARG A 196 12.45 42.55 -17.11
C ARG A 196 13.45 42.42 -18.24
#